data_AF-A0A093HM42-F1
#
_entry.id   AF-A0A093HM42-F1
#
_cell.length_a   1.000
_cell.length_b   1.000
_cell.length_c   1.000
_cell.angle_alpha   90.00
_cell.angle_beta   90.00
_cell.angle_gamma   90.00
#
_symmetry.space_group_name_H-M   'P 1'
#
loop_
_entity.id
_entity.type
_entity.pdbx_description
1 polymer ?
#
loop_
_entity_poly.entity_id
_entity_poly.type
_entity_poly.pdbx_seq_one_letter_code
_entity_poly.pdbx_strand_id
1 'polypeptide(L)'
;LLKAYVPVAPICTEKFTAEQYAQIKTPTLIVFGDQDAELGQASLNNLRHLAEHRVLVLQGAGHACYLDKPDEWHRGLLAFLQQLE
;
A
#
# COMPACT_ATOMS: atom_id res chain seq x y z
N LEU A 1 -15.87 12.30 0.05
CA LEU A 1 -14.95 11.37 0.75
C LEU A 1 -14.17 10.59 -0.30
N LEU A 2 -12.92 10.24 -0.01
CA LEU A 2 -12.10 9.42 -0.90
C LEU A 2 -12.67 8.00 -0.98
N LYS A 3 -12.65 7.41 -2.17
CA LYS A 3 -13.17 6.04 -2.40
C LYS A 3 -12.12 4.97 -2.08
N ALA A 4 -10.85 5.28 -2.29
CA ALA A 4 -9.74 4.39 -1.99
C ALA A 4 -8.44 5.18 -1.80
N TYR A 5 -7.45 4.53 -1.21
CA TYR A 5 -6.07 4.99 -1.16
C TYR A 5 -5.14 3.83 -1.58
N VAL A 6 -4.20 4.08 -2.49
CA VAL A 6 -3.26 3.06 -2.98
C VAL A 6 -1.83 3.59 -2.83
N PRO A 7 -1.26 3.56 -1.62
CA PRO A 7 0.13 3.95 -1.41
C PRO A 7 1.09 2.91 -2.01
N VAL A 8 2.09 3.39 -2.74
CA VAL A 8 3.25 2.58 -3.16
C VAL A 8 4.48 3.08 -2.42
N ALA A 9 4.92 2.32 -1.40
CA ALA A 9 6.08 2.62 -0.55
C ALA A 9 6.31 4.13 -0.25
N PRO A 10 5.31 4.88 0.26
CA PRO A 10 5.44 6.32 0.45
C PRO A 10 6.41 6.67 1.58
N ILE A 11 7.02 7.85 1.48
CA ILE A 11 7.79 8.48 2.57
C ILE A 11 6.86 9.15 3.58
N CYS A 12 7.42 9.53 4.74
CA CYS A 12 6.75 10.33 5.78
C CYS A 12 5.57 9.66 6.49
N THR A 13 5.46 8.32 6.41
CA THR A 13 4.43 7.57 7.13
C THR A 13 4.59 7.59 8.65
N GLU A 14 5.81 7.85 9.13
CA GLU A 14 6.16 7.98 10.54
C GLU A 14 5.63 9.27 11.20
N LYS A 15 5.12 10.22 10.40
CA LYS A 15 4.60 11.50 10.91
C LYS A 15 3.23 11.39 11.59
N PHE A 16 2.59 10.22 11.51
CA PHE A 16 1.26 9.99 12.05
C PHE A 16 1.29 8.85 13.07
N THR A 17 0.52 8.99 14.15
CA THR A 17 0.42 7.96 15.18
C THR A 17 -0.49 6.82 14.72
N ALA A 18 -0.39 5.66 15.38
CA ALA A 18 -1.26 4.52 15.12
C ALA A 18 -2.74 4.87 15.33
N GLU A 19 -3.06 5.72 16.31
CA GLU A 19 -4.42 6.18 16.59
C GLU A 19 -4.97 7.05 15.45
N GLN A 20 -4.13 7.92 14.87
CA GLN A 20 -4.51 8.74 13.72
C GLN A 20 -4.80 7.87 12.49
N TYR A 21 -3.98 6.84 12.25
CA TYR A 21 -4.24 5.87 11.18
C TYR A 21 -5.53 5.06 11.40
N ALA A 22 -5.80 4.63 12.63
CA ALA A 22 -6.99 3.84 12.95
C ALA A 22 -8.32 4.60 12.76
N GLN A 23 -8.28 5.94 12.75
CA GLN A 23 -9.45 6.79 12.47
C GLN A 23 -9.82 6.80 10.98
N ILE A 24 -8.91 6.46 10.08
CA ILE A 24 -9.14 6.45 8.64
C ILE A 24 -10.00 5.24 8.25
N LYS A 25 -11.12 5.51 7.57
CA LYS A 25 -12.06 4.52 7.05
C LYS A 25 -11.97 4.31 5.54
N THR A 26 -11.07 5.04 4.86
CA THR A 26 -10.87 4.88 3.42
C THR A 26 -10.23 3.52 3.15
N PRO A 27 -10.85 2.65 2.33
CA PRO A 27 -10.26 1.38 1.93
C PRO A 27 -8.88 1.59 1.32
N THR A 28 -7.89 0.83 1.76
CA THR A 28 -6.49 1.02 1.35
C THR A 28 -5.87 -0.26 0.78
N LEU A 29 -5.18 -0.13 -0.34
CA LEU A 29 -4.29 -1.18 -0.86
C LEU A 29 -2.83 -0.72 -0.69
N ILE A 30 -2.14 -1.27 0.30
CA ILE A 30 -0.73 -0.99 0.56
C ILE A 30 0.11 -1.82 -0.40
N VAL A 31 0.93 -1.17 -1.22
CA VAL A 31 1.76 -1.84 -2.24
C VAL A 31 3.24 -1.54 -2.02
N PHE A 32 4.07 -2.58 -2.11
CA PHE A 32 5.52 -2.44 -2.14
C PHE A 32 6.16 -3.69 -2.78
N GLY A 33 7.40 -3.53 -3.25
CA GLY A 33 8.24 -4.66 -3.67
C GLY A 33 8.99 -5.25 -2.48
N ASP A 34 9.16 -6.57 -2.43
CA ASP A 34 9.88 -7.25 -1.33
C ASP A 34 11.40 -6.96 -1.31
N GLN A 35 11.97 -6.45 -2.40
CA GLN A 35 13.35 -6.00 -2.49
C GLN A 35 13.51 -4.49 -2.28
N ASP A 36 12.42 -3.76 -1.99
CA ASP A 36 12.49 -2.38 -1.48
C ASP A 36 12.96 -2.38 -0.01
N ALA A 37 14.28 -2.43 0.15
CA ALA A 37 14.93 -2.47 1.46
C ALA A 37 14.83 -1.15 2.25
N GLU A 38 14.45 -0.05 1.61
CA GLU A 38 14.39 1.27 2.26
C GLU A 38 12.97 1.61 2.72
N LEU A 39 12.02 1.70 1.77
CA LEU A 39 10.71 2.29 2.04
C LEU A 39 9.59 1.26 2.16
N GLY A 40 9.76 0.07 1.58
CA GLY A 40 8.74 -0.98 1.58
C GLY A 40 8.32 -1.38 2.99
N GLN A 41 9.26 -1.91 3.77
CA GLN A 41 8.96 -2.35 5.14
C GLN A 41 8.68 -1.19 6.09
N ALA A 42 9.38 -0.06 5.93
CA ALA A 42 9.20 1.12 6.77
C ALA A 42 7.80 1.71 6.65
N SER A 43 7.31 1.88 5.42
CA SER A 43 5.95 2.38 5.16
C SER A 43 4.88 1.37 5.61
N LEU A 44 5.07 0.07 5.36
CA LEU A 44 4.15 -0.98 5.82
C LEU A 44 3.96 -0.97 7.35
N ASN A 45 5.06 -0.81 8.11
CA ASN A 45 5.01 -0.83 9.57
C ASN A 45 4.07 0.23 10.16
N ASN A 46 3.94 1.37 9.47
CA ASN A 46 3.05 2.48 9.85
C ASN A 46 1.66 2.30 9.22
N LEU A 47 1.58 2.03 7.91
CA LEU A 47 0.33 1.95 7.17
C LEU A 47 -0.57 0.77 7.59
N ARG A 48 0.00 -0.30 8.16
CA ARG A 48 -0.78 -1.42 8.72
C ARG A 48 -1.72 -1.02 9.87
N HIS A 49 -1.58 0.19 10.42
CA HIS A 49 -2.50 0.73 11.43
C HIS A 49 -3.80 1.28 10.82
N LEU A 50 -3.91 1.40 9.49
CA LEU A 50 -5.16 1.73 8.81
C LEU A 50 -6.21 0.64 9.06
N ALA A 51 -7.44 1.03 9.40
CA ALA A 51 -8.46 0.07 9.81
C ALA A 51 -8.87 -0.92 8.68
N GLU A 52 -8.99 -0.41 7.45
CA GLU A 52 -9.43 -1.17 6.29
C GLU A 52 -8.31 -1.21 5.24
N HIS A 53 -7.39 -2.17 5.38
CA HIS A 53 -6.27 -2.31 4.46
C HIS A 53 -6.11 -3.73 3.93
N ARG A 54 -5.54 -3.80 2.73
CA ARG A 54 -4.96 -5.02 2.13
C ARG A 54 -3.52 -4.74 1.75
N VAL A 55 -2.73 -5.79 1.64
CA VAL A 55 -1.30 -5.69 1.28
C VAL A 55 -1.08 -6.45 -0.03
N LEU A 56 -0.45 -5.79 -0.99
CA LEU A 56 0.06 -6.39 -2.23
C LEU A 56 1.58 -6.29 -2.22
N VAL A 57 2.25 -7.42 -2.01
CA VAL A 57 3.71 -7.52 -2.08
C VAL A 57 4.10 -8.06 -3.44
N LEU A 58 4.84 -7.28 -4.22
CA LEU A 58 5.33 -7.71 -5.53
C LEU A 58 6.68 -8.43 -5.35
N GLN A 59 6.67 -9.76 -5.49
CA GLN A 59 7.83 -10.60 -5.22
C GLN A 59 8.93 -10.42 -6.27
N GLY A 60 10.16 -10.21 -5.82
CA GLY A 60 11.33 -9.89 -6.64
C GLY A 60 11.31 -8.48 -7.24
N ALA A 61 10.60 -7.53 -6.63
CA ALA A 61 10.49 -6.15 -7.12
C ALA A 61 11.13 -5.15 -6.14
N GLY A 62 11.72 -4.07 -6.66
CA GLY A 62 12.32 -2.99 -5.89
C GLY A 62 11.32 -1.89 -5.53
N HIS A 63 11.84 -0.67 -5.31
CA HIS A 63 11.01 0.48 -4.90
C HIS A 63 9.95 0.87 -5.95
N ALA A 64 10.36 0.97 -7.21
CA ALA A 64 9.45 1.20 -8.33
C ALA A 64 8.76 -0.10 -8.78
N CYS A 65 8.18 -0.84 -7.84
CA CYS A 65 7.69 -2.21 -8.03
C CYS A 65 6.66 -2.39 -9.16
N TYR A 66 5.88 -1.35 -9.47
CA TYR A 66 4.94 -1.33 -10.59
C TYR A 66 5.63 -1.30 -11.97
N LEU A 67 6.89 -0.86 -12.06
CA LEU A 67 7.70 -0.95 -13.27
C LEU A 67 8.36 -2.33 -13.41
N ASP A 68 8.75 -2.96 -12.31
CA ASP A 68 9.37 -4.29 -12.30
C ASP A 68 8.35 -5.40 -12.60
N LYS A 69 7.12 -5.26 -12.09
CA LYS A 69 6.05 -6.26 -12.18
C LYS A 69 4.72 -5.64 -12.66
N PRO A 70 4.67 -5.02 -13.86
CA PRO A 70 3.51 -4.26 -14.32
C PRO A 70 2.23 -5.09 -14.42
N ASP A 71 2.32 -6.34 -14.87
CA ASP A 71 1.15 -7.22 -14.99
C ASP A 71 0.55 -7.60 -13.64
N GLU A 72 1.40 -7.87 -12.65
CA GLU A 72 0.97 -8.23 -11.30
C GLU A 72 0.40 -7.01 -10.56
N TRP A 73 1.05 -5.85 -10.72
CA TRP A 73 0.54 -4.56 -10.29
C TRP A 73 -0.87 -4.28 -10.84
N HIS A 74 -1.07 -4.33 -12.16
CA HIS A 74 -2.36 -4.03 -12.78
C HIS A 74 -3.45 -5.02 -12.34
N ARG A 75 -3.14 -6.32 -12.27
CA ARG A 75 -4.10 -7.33 -11.78
C ARG A 75 -4.50 -7.06 -10.33
N GLY A 76 -3.54 -6.81 -9.45
CA GLY A 76 -3.80 -6.53 -8.03
C GLY A 76 -4.61 -5.25 -7.84
N LEU A 77 -4.26 -4.19 -8.57
CA LEU A 77 -4.97 -2.92 -8.53
C LEU A 77 -6.42 -3.06 -9.00
N LEU A 78 -6.65 -3.67 -10.17
CA LEU A 78 -8.00 -3.84 -10.71
C LEU A 78 -8.87 -4.73 -9.81
N ALA A 79 -8.29 -5.82 -9.28
CA ALA A 79 -9.00 -6.71 -8.35
C ALA A 79 -9.41 -6.00 -7.06
N PHE A 80 -8.59 -5.07 -6.55
CA PHE A 80 -8.95 -4.23 -5.41
C PHE A 80 -10.05 -3.22 -5.78
N LEU A 81 -9.93 -2.52 -6.91
CA LEU A 81 -10.91 -1.51 -7.33
C LEU A 81 -12.30 -2.11 -7.59
N GLN A 82 -12.38 -3.32 -8.14
CA GLN A 82 -13.63 -4.04 -8.37
C GLN A 82 -14.38 -4.41 -7.08
N GLN A 83 -13.71 -4.39 -5.92
CA GLN A 83 -14.34 -4.67 -4.62
C GLN A 83 -14.91 -3.42 -3.96
N LEU A 84 -14.67 -2.24 -4.54
CA LEU A 84 -15.15 -0.95 -4.02
C LEU A 84 -16.50 -0.53 -4.64
N GLU A 85 -17.02 -1.33 -5.57
CA GLU A 85 -18.36 -1.17 -6.18
C GLU A 85 -19.48 -1.58 -5.23
#